data_AF-A0A7Z8QYI6-F1
#
_entry.id   AF-A0A7Z8QYI6-F1
#
_cell.length_a   1.000
_cell.length_b   1.000
_cell.length_c   1.000
_cell.angle_alpha   90.00
_cell.angle_beta   90.00
_cell.angle_gamma   90.00
#
_symmetry.space_group_name_H-M   'P 1'
#
loop_
_entity.id
_entity.type
_entity.pdbx_description
1 polymer ?
#
loop_
_entity_poly.entity_id
_entity_poly.type
_entity_poly.pdbx_seq_one_letter_code
_entity_poly.pdbx_strand_id
1 'polypeptide(L)'
;MPFVENGGLFIPTNRDYKMGQEVFMLLNLMEETERLPIAGKVIWVTPAGAQGYRTTGIGVQFSDQDGGRARNKIETYLAGSLDSERSTHTM
;
A
#
# COMPACT_ATOMS: atom_id res chain seq x y z
N MET A 1 9.90 -1.77 0.40
CA MET A 1 9.37 -2.92 -0.38
C MET A 1 9.65 -2.83 -1.89
N PRO A 2 10.91 -2.73 -2.32
CA PRO A 2 11.25 -2.65 -3.75
C PRO A 2 11.04 -3.96 -4.54
N PHE A 3 10.71 -5.06 -3.87
CA PHE A 3 10.65 -6.41 -4.48
C PHE A 3 9.24 -6.92 -4.79
N VAL A 4 8.19 -6.13 -4.52
CA VAL A 4 6.80 -6.54 -4.79
C VAL A 4 6.46 -6.25 -6.24
N GLU A 5 6.13 -7.28 -7.01
CA GLU A 5 5.66 -7.13 -8.39
C GLU A 5 4.44 -6.21 -8.43
N ASN A 6 4.41 -5.26 -9.37
CA ASN A 6 3.39 -4.20 -9.49
C ASN A 6 3.33 -3.21 -8.31
N GLY A 7 4.23 -3.32 -7.33
CA GLY A 7 4.27 -2.46 -6.14
C GLY A 7 3.20 -2.86 -5.11
N GLY A 8 3.18 -2.11 -4.00
CA GLY A 8 2.21 -2.34 -2.95
C GLY A 8 2.20 -1.25 -1.89
N LEU A 9 1.20 -1.29 -1.03
CA LEU A 9 0.98 -0.32 0.04
C LEU A 9 0.72 -1.03 1.37
N PHE A 10 1.25 -0.47 2.45
CA PHE A 10 0.84 -0.86 3.79
C PHE A 10 -0.39 -0.06 4.22
N ILE A 11 -1.43 -0.75 4.66
CA ILE A 11 -2.70 -0.18 5.08
C ILE A 11 -2.91 -0.47 6.56
N PRO A 12 -2.83 0.55 7.44
CA PRO A 12 -3.11 0.37 8.85
C PRO A 12 -4.60 0.03 9.03
N THR A 13 -4.88 -1.09 9.67
CA THR A 13 -6.25 -1.55 9.90
C THR A 13 -6.29 -2.57 11.03
N ASN A 14 -7.37 -2.53 11.82
CA ASN A 14 -7.67 -3.55 12.83
C ASN A 14 -8.65 -4.61 12.32
N ARG A 15 -9.02 -4.56 11.03
CA ARG A 15 -9.87 -5.58 10.42
C ARG A 15 -9.05 -6.83 10.16
N ASP A 16 -9.67 -7.98 10.36
CA ASP A 16 -9.05 -9.26 10.06
C ASP A 16 -9.04 -9.52 8.55
N TYR A 17 -7.85 -9.74 8.03
CA TYR A 17 -7.60 -10.15 6.65
C TYR A 17 -6.74 -11.41 6.64
N LYS A 18 -6.90 -12.20 5.58
CA LYS A 18 -6.10 -13.41 5.37
C LYS A 18 -5.03 -13.17 4.32
N MET A 19 -3.89 -13.82 4.48
CA MET A 19 -2.88 -13.90 3.42
C MET A 19 -3.50 -14.44 2.13
N GLY A 20 -3.18 -13.80 1.02
CA GLY A 20 -3.69 -14.14 -0.30
C GLY A 20 -5.11 -13.67 -0.59
N GLN A 21 -5.79 -13.03 0.36
CA GLN A 21 -7.13 -12.49 0.15
C GLN A 21 -7.11 -11.36 -0.88
N GLU A 22 -8.06 -11.41 -1.82
CA GLU A 22 -8.31 -10.31 -2.75
C GLU A 22 -9.08 -9.18 -2.06
N VAL A 23 -8.65 -7.96 -2.30
CA VAL A 23 -9.20 -6.75 -1.70
C VAL A 23 -9.43 -5.70 -2.76
N PHE A 24 -10.53 -4.97 -2.60
CA PHE A 24 -10.83 -3.79 -3.40
C PHE A 24 -10.90 -2.57 -2.49
N MET A 25 -10.23 -1.49 -2.87
CA MET A 25 -10.11 -0.30 -2.05
C MET A 25 -10.11 0.97 -2.89
N LEU A 26 -10.49 2.06 -2.24
CA LEU A 26 -10.45 3.40 -2.80
C LEU A 26 -9.26 4.13 -2.16
N LEU A 27 -8.21 4.38 -2.94
CA LEU A 27 -7.04 5.13 -2.49
C LEU A 27 -7.29 6.62 -2.72
N ASN A 28 -7.09 7.42 -1.67
CA ASN A 28 -7.08 8.87 -1.79
C ASN A 28 -5.62 9.35 -1.79
N LEU A 29 -5.19 9.98 -2.87
CA LEU A 29 -3.86 10.59 -2.97
C LEU A 29 -3.94 12.08 -2.66
N MET A 30 -2.86 12.65 -2.10
CA MET A 30 -2.88 13.99 -1.49
C MET A 30 -3.45 15.09 -2.39
N GLU A 31 -3.03 15.12 -3.65
CA GLU A 31 -3.42 16.16 -4.62
C GLU A 31 -4.58 15.76 -5.53
N GLU A 32 -5.16 14.56 -5.33
CA GLU A 32 -6.31 14.13 -6.10
C GLU A 32 -7.63 14.37 -5.34
N THR A 33 -8.59 14.94 -6.06
CA THR A 33 -9.97 15.07 -5.57
C THR A 33 -10.75 13.76 -5.76
N GLU A 34 -10.30 12.92 -6.70
CA GLU A 34 -10.94 11.65 -7.02
C GLU A 34 -10.24 10.49 -6.31
N ARG A 35 -11.04 9.53 -5.83
CA ARG A 35 -10.52 8.32 -5.21
C ARG A 35 -10.23 7.29 -6.28
N LEU A 36 -9.02 6.73 -6.26
CA LEU A 36 -8.59 5.72 -7.22
C LEU A 36 -9.05 4.33 -6.76
N PRO A 37 -9.88 3.63 -7.54
CA PRO A 37 -10.20 2.24 -7.27
C PRO A 37 -9.00 1.35 -7.56
N ILE A 38 -8.62 0.54 -6.58
CA ILE A 38 -7.50 -0.39 -6.64
C ILE A 38 -8.00 -1.78 -6.25
N ALA A 39 -7.78 -2.75 -7.13
CA ALA A 39 -7.83 -4.16 -6.81
C ALA A 39 -6.42 -4.64 -6.42
N GLY A 40 -6.32 -5.44 -5.37
CA GLY A 40 -5.06 -5.93 -4.86
C GLY A 40 -5.19 -7.22 -4.08
N LYS A 41 -4.04 -7.75 -3.64
CA LYS A 41 -3.93 -9.00 -2.89
C LYS A 41 -3.15 -8.78 -1.61
N VAL A 42 -3.64 -9.31 -0.50
CA VAL A 42 -2.92 -9.28 0.77
C VAL A 42 -1.70 -10.19 0.69
N ILE A 43 -0.51 -9.62 0.82
CA ILE A 43 0.78 -10.33 0.79
C ILE A 43 1.53 -10.27 2.12
N TRP A 44 1.05 -9.46 3.07
CA TRP A 44 1.58 -9.35 4.41
C TRP A 44 0.45 -9.01 5.41
N VAL A 45 0.50 -9.58 6.61
CA VAL A 45 -0.42 -9.24 7.71
C VAL A 45 0.40 -8.94 8.95
N THR A 46 0.21 -7.76 9.52
CA THR A 46 0.78 -7.36 10.83
C THR A 46 -0.33 -7.48 11.88
N PRO A 47 -0.29 -8.50 12.76
CA PRO A 47 -1.31 -8.69 13.79
C PRO A 47 -1.21 -7.66 14.91
N ALA A 48 -2.30 -7.49 15.66
CA ALA A 48 -2.31 -6.66 16.85
C ALA A 48 -1.35 -7.23 17.91
N GLY A 49 -0.53 -6.36 18.51
CA GLY A 49 0.50 -6.78 19.48
C GLY A 49 1.79 -7.32 18.86
N ALA A 50 1.99 -7.13 17.54
CA ALA A 50 3.27 -7.44 16.90
C ALA A 50 4.44 -6.70 17.60
N GLN A 51 5.52 -7.43 17.84
CA GLN A 51 6.68 -6.97 18.59
C GLN A 51 7.32 -5.74 17.91
N GLY A 52 7.67 -4.72 18.72
CA GLY A 52 8.33 -3.50 18.24
C GLY A 52 7.39 -2.35 17.83
N TYR A 53 6.23 -2.18 18.49
CA TYR A 53 5.28 -1.07 18.26
C TYR A 53 4.81 -0.93 16.80
N ARG A 54 4.79 -2.03 16.04
CA ARG A 54 4.34 -1.99 14.64
C ARG A 54 2.83 -1.77 14.60
N THR A 55 2.40 -0.81 13.79
CA THR A 55 0.97 -0.55 13.55
C THR A 55 0.32 -1.80 12.97
N THR A 56 -0.81 -2.23 13.55
CA THR A 56 -1.62 -3.33 13.02
C THR A 56 -2.10 -2.97 11.61
N GLY A 57 -2.02 -3.93 10.69
CA GLY A 57 -2.47 -3.69 9.33
C GLY A 57 -2.07 -4.77 8.34
N ILE A 58 -2.16 -4.44 7.06
CA ILE A 58 -1.90 -5.36 5.96
C ILE A 58 -0.99 -4.73 4.91
N GLY A 59 -0.11 -5.52 4.32
CA GLY A 59 0.57 -5.16 3.08
C GLY A 59 -0.22 -5.70 1.90
N VAL A 60 -0.58 -4.81 0.98
CA VAL A 60 -1.39 -5.13 -0.19
C VAL A 60 -0.57 -4.89 -1.44
N GLN A 61 -0.41 -5.94 -2.24
CA GLN A 61 0.15 -5.88 -3.58
C GLN A 61 -0.91 -5.38 -4.56
N PHE A 62 -0.54 -4.45 -5.44
CA PHE A 62 -1.45 -3.99 -6.49
C PHE A 62 -1.60 -5.07 -7.57
N SER A 63 -2.84 -5.27 -8.03
CA SER A 63 -3.08 -6.11 -9.21
C SER A 63 -2.64 -5.38 -10.49
N ASP A 64 -2.49 -6.14 -11.57
CA ASP A 64 -2.25 -5.63 -12.92
C ASP A 64 -3.51 -5.10 -13.62
N GLN A 65 -4.70 -5.28 -13.01
CA GLN A 65 -5.99 -4.94 -13.61
C GLN A 65 -6.15 -3.44 -13.89
N ASP A 66 -5.45 -2.58 -13.16
CA ASP A 66 -5.47 -1.13 -13.37
C ASP A 66 -4.41 -0.66 -14.39
N GLY A 67 -3.66 -1.58 -14.99
CA GLY A 67 -2.57 -1.29 -15.92
C GLY A 67 -1.38 -0.57 -15.27
N GLY A 68 -1.18 -0.72 -13.96
CA GLY A 68 -0.12 -0.05 -13.21
C GLY A 68 -0.39 1.43 -12.94
N ARG A 69 -1.63 1.90 -13.13
CA ARG A 69 -2.00 3.31 -12.90
C ARG A 69 -1.75 3.75 -11.47
N ALA A 70 -2.14 2.95 -10.47
CA ALA A 70 -1.91 3.26 -9.08
C ALA A 70 -0.42 3.39 -8.76
N ARG A 71 0.37 2.41 -9.21
CA ARG A 71 1.83 2.41 -9.07
C ARG A 71 2.45 3.65 -9.70
N ASN A 72 2.15 3.93 -10.97
CA ASN A 72 2.74 5.05 -11.71
C ASN A 72 2.39 6.40 -11.06
N LYS A 73 1.16 6.56 -10.56
CA LYS A 73 0.76 7.77 -9.83
C LYS A 73 1.53 7.92 -8.52
N ILE A 74 1.62 6.86 -7.72
CA ILE A 74 2.38 6.87 -6.47
C ILE A 74 3.86 7.17 -6.73
N GLU A 75 4.45 6.52 -7.73
CA GLU A 75 5.84 6.78 -8.14
C GLU A 75 6.04 8.21 -8.64
N THR A 76 5.07 8.80 -9.35
CA THR A 76 5.13 10.22 -9.78
C THR A 76 5.14 11.16 -8.57
N TYR A 77 4.27 10.93 -7.57
CA TYR A 77 4.26 11.71 -6.33
C TYR A 77 5.54 11.53 -5.51
N LEU A 78 6.06 10.31 -5.43
CA LEU A 78 7.28 10.00 -4.68
C LEU A 78 8.55 10.46 -5.42
N ALA A 79 8.57 10.47 -6.74
CA ALA A 79 9.68 11.00 -7.55
C ALA A 79 9.87 12.51 -7.31
N GLY A 80 8.79 13.25 -7.04
CA GLY A 80 8.86 14.64 -6.56
C GLY A 80 9.29 14.79 -5.10
N SER A 81 9.30 13.69 -4.33
CA SER A 81 9.60 13.64 -2.90
C SER A 81 10.96 12.99 -2.59
N LEU A 82 11.80 12.72 -3.59
CA LEU A 82 13.12 12.09 -3.42
C LEU A 82 14.11 12.91 -2.58
N ASP A 83 13.80 14.17 -2.28
CA ASP A 83 14.54 15.03 -1.32
C ASP A 83 13.96 15.02 0.11
N SER A 84 12.88 14.27 0.37
CA SER A 84 12.25 14.24 1.68
C SER A 84 12.81 13.08 2.51
N GLU A 85 13.61 13.41 3.52
CA GLU A 85 14.08 12.55 4.62
C GLU A 85 12.94 12.02 5.52
N ARG A 86 11.79 11.65 4.95
CA ARG A 86 10.65 11.17 5.73
C ARG A 86 10.74 9.66 5.87
N SER A 87 11.06 9.22 7.09
CA SER A 87 11.08 7.81 7.48
C SER A 87 9.79 7.11 7.04
N THR A 88 9.89 6.18 6.08
CA THR A 88 8.75 5.39 5.62
C THR A 88 8.70 4.09 6.44
N HIS A 89 7.49 3.60 6.73
CA HIS A 89 7.30 2.34 7.47
C HIS A 89 7.67 1.08 6.66
N THR A 90 8.16 1.26 5.45
CA THR A 90 8.58 0.19 4.56
C THR A 90 10.09 0.10 4.55
N MET A 91 10.64 -0.98 5.12
CA MET A 91 11.93 -1.52 4.64
C MET A 91 11.74 -2.11 3.23
#